data_AF-A0A848LD29-F1
#
_entry.id   AF-A0A848LD29-F1
#
_cell.length_a   1.000
_cell.length_b   1.000
_cell.length_c   1.000
_cell.angle_alpha   90.00
_cell.angle_beta   90.00
_cell.angle_gamma   90.00
#
_symmetry.space_group_name_H-M   'P 1'
#
loop_
_entity.id
_entity.type
_entity.pdbx_description
1 polymer ?
#
loop_
_entity_poly.entity_id
_entity_poly.type
_entity_poly.pdbx_seq_one_letter_code
_entity_poly.pdbx_strand_id
1 'polypeptide(L)'
;MICGSYAEGMSNLCVLELPSDGESADRLLTSPMLMSIVRGMVSAWEPDWALAGSSSYRMQYREPDSSPFSLNWLTYLSHRLGRVPPLPAPVRIEPIEDRGTLIILTPERFTVSNPEHVALARRVRELLARAGLIQPATS
;
A
#
# COMPACT_ATOMS: atom_id res chain seq x y z
N MET A 1 10.94 -26.80 -0.39
CA MET A 1 10.09 -25.70 -0.92
C MET A 1 10.82 -25.15 -2.14
N ILE A 2 10.16 -25.05 -3.30
CA ILE A 2 10.76 -24.49 -4.53
C ILE A 2 10.16 -23.10 -4.73
N CYS A 3 10.94 -22.15 -5.25
CA CYS A 3 10.40 -20.85 -5.64
C CYS A 3 9.21 -21.04 -6.61
N GLY A 4 8.05 -20.48 -6.27
CA GLY A 4 6.82 -20.58 -7.08
C GLY A 4 5.95 -21.82 -6.84
N SER A 5 6.33 -22.75 -5.93
CA SER A 5 5.43 -23.84 -5.54
C SER A 5 4.34 -23.34 -4.60
N TYR A 6 3.09 -23.79 -4.78
CA TYR A 6 2.03 -23.54 -3.81
C TYR A 6 2.42 -24.07 -2.44
N ALA A 7 2.27 -23.21 -1.42
CA ALA A 7 2.40 -23.58 -0.03
C ALA A 7 1.21 -22.99 0.72
N GLU A 8 0.45 -23.84 1.39
CA GLU A 8 -0.71 -23.43 2.17
C GLU A 8 -0.28 -22.43 3.26
N GLY A 9 -0.97 -21.30 3.35
CA GLY A 9 -0.62 -20.22 4.28
C GLY A 9 0.49 -19.27 3.80
N MET A 10 1.06 -19.46 2.61
CA MET A 10 2.01 -18.50 2.03
C MET A 10 1.46 -17.82 0.78
N SER A 11 1.48 -16.49 0.78
CA SER A 11 1.14 -15.69 -0.40
C SER A 11 2.33 -15.62 -1.36
N ASN A 12 2.05 -15.65 -2.66
CA ASN A 12 3.04 -15.26 -3.66
C ASN A 12 3.37 -13.77 -3.48
N LEU A 13 4.66 -13.40 -3.52
CA LEU A 13 5.12 -12.02 -3.38
C LEU A 13 6.13 -11.66 -4.46
N CYS A 14 5.96 -10.47 -5.04
CA CYS A 14 6.95 -9.82 -5.90
C CYS A 14 7.41 -8.53 -5.22
N VAL A 15 8.73 -8.36 -5.08
CA VAL A 15 9.32 -7.18 -4.43
C VAL A 15 10.22 -6.47 -5.44
N LEU A 16 9.99 -5.17 -5.61
CA LEU A 16 10.93 -4.27 -6.26
C LEU A 16 11.62 -3.43 -5.19
N GLU A 17 12.92 -3.64 -5.00
CA GLU A 17 13.72 -2.81 -4.11
C GLU A 17 14.08 -1.49 -4.80
N LEU A 18 13.71 -0.38 -4.17
CA LEU A 18 14.03 0.95 -4.67
C LEU A 18 15.24 1.52 -3.92
N PRO A 19 16.04 2.38 -4.58
CA PRO A 19 17.06 3.16 -3.89
C PRO A 19 16.45 3.93 -2.72
N SER A 20 17.10 3.88 -1.56
CA SER A 20 16.61 4.52 -0.33
C SER A 20 17.20 5.92 -0.09
N ASP A 21 18.33 6.22 -0.71
CA ASP A 21 19.11 7.45 -0.57
C ASP A 21 19.74 7.87 -1.93
N GLY A 22 20.18 9.13 -2.00
CA GLY A 22 20.84 9.76 -3.12
C GLY A 22 19.88 10.27 -4.19
N GLU A 23 20.45 10.89 -5.22
CA GLU A 23 19.72 11.51 -6.33
C GLU A 23 18.75 10.53 -7.03
N SER A 24 19.12 9.25 -7.12
CA SER A 24 18.25 8.22 -7.67
C SER A 24 17.00 7.97 -6.80
N ALA A 25 17.15 7.99 -5.47
CA ALA A 25 16.03 7.87 -4.56
C ALA A 25 15.12 9.11 -4.64
N ASP A 26 15.70 10.31 -4.71
CA ASP A 26 14.92 11.55 -4.83
C ASP A 26 14.08 11.59 -6.12
N ARG A 27 14.66 11.09 -7.22
CA ARG A 27 13.94 10.95 -8.50
C ARG A 27 12.83 9.92 -8.44
N LEU A 28 13.05 8.78 -7.77
CA LEU A 28 12.13 7.64 -7.79
C LEU A 28 11.06 7.67 -6.69
N LEU A 29 11.37 8.22 -5.52
CA LEU A 29 10.49 8.23 -4.34
C LEU A 29 9.56 9.44 -4.35
N THR A 30 8.87 9.60 -5.48
CA THR A 30 7.80 10.57 -5.70
C THR A 30 6.48 9.83 -5.93
N SER A 31 5.35 10.42 -5.52
CA SER A 31 4.03 9.80 -5.71
C SER A 31 3.75 9.41 -7.17
N PRO A 32 4.00 10.27 -8.20
CA PRO A 32 3.74 9.90 -9.60
C PRO A 32 4.61 8.75 -10.11
N MET A 33 5.87 8.67 -9.67
CA MET A 33 6.76 7.59 -10.10
C MET A 33 6.36 6.26 -9.43
N LEU A 34 6.09 6.27 -8.13
CA LEU A 34 5.60 5.09 -7.42
C LEU A 34 4.26 4.61 -7.98
N MET A 35 3.36 5.54 -8.34
CA MET A 35 2.11 5.20 -9.01
C MET A 35 2.35 4.49 -10.35
N SER A 36 3.30 4.97 -11.16
CA SER A 36 3.65 4.35 -12.45
C SER A 36 4.24 2.94 -12.26
N ILE A 37 5.11 2.78 -11.27
CA ILE A 37 5.71 1.48 -10.91
C ILE A 37 4.62 0.50 -10.45
N VAL A 38 3.77 0.91 -9.51
CA VAL A 38 2.67 0.07 -9.00
C VAL A 38 1.73 -0.33 -10.13
N ARG A 39 1.38 0.59 -11.03
CA ARG A 39 0.58 0.28 -12.22
C ARG A 39 1.25 -0.79 -13.09
N GLY A 40 2.55 -0.65 -13.37
CA GLY A 40 3.30 -1.66 -14.14
C GLY A 40 3.30 -3.03 -13.46
N MET A 41 3.49 -3.07 -12.13
CA MET A 41 3.43 -4.33 -11.36
C MET A 41 2.03 -4.94 -11.37
N VAL A 42 0.98 -4.13 -11.24
CA VAL A 42 -0.42 -4.60 -11.29
C VAL A 42 -0.74 -5.20 -12.66
N SER A 43 -0.35 -4.54 -13.75
CA SER A 43 -0.58 -5.05 -15.11
C SER A 43 0.21 -6.33 -15.40
N ALA A 44 1.40 -6.50 -14.82
CA ALA A 44 2.25 -7.66 -15.06
C ALA A 44 1.92 -8.88 -14.19
N TRP A 45 1.39 -8.66 -12.99
CA TRP A 45 1.27 -9.71 -11.97
C TRP A 45 -0.14 -9.91 -11.42
N GLU A 46 -1.06 -8.98 -11.70
CA GLU A 46 -2.46 -9.02 -11.24
C GLU A 46 -2.62 -9.37 -9.75
N PRO A 47 -1.90 -8.70 -8.83
CA PRO A 47 -1.92 -9.06 -7.42
C PRO A 47 -3.28 -8.71 -6.80
N ASP A 48 -3.62 -9.36 -5.67
CA ASP A 48 -4.78 -8.94 -4.89
C ASP A 48 -4.53 -7.60 -4.17
N TRP A 49 -3.29 -7.32 -3.78
CA TRP A 49 -2.86 -6.05 -3.20
C TRP A 49 -1.39 -5.75 -3.52
N ALA A 50 -1.01 -4.47 -3.46
CA ALA A 50 0.39 -4.04 -3.52
C ALA A 50 0.60 -2.80 -2.62
N LEU A 51 1.82 -2.59 -2.15
CA LEU A 51 2.20 -1.40 -1.39
C LEU A 51 3.53 -0.84 -1.87
N ALA A 52 3.70 0.47 -1.75
CA ALA A 52 4.97 1.15 -1.97
C ALA A 52 5.11 2.31 -0.98
N GLY A 53 6.31 2.55 -0.47
CA GLY A 53 6.57 3.68 0.44
C GLY A 53 7.55 3.34 1.56
N SER A 54 7.20 3.76 2.78
CA SER A 54 8.08 3.71 3.94
C SER A 54 8.15 2.30 4.53
N SER A 55 9.33 1.69 4.48
CA SER A 55 9.62 0.41 5.16
C SER A 55 9.52 0.57 6.68
N SER A 56 10.00 1.67 7.23
CA SER A 56 9.93 1.99 8.66
C SER A 56 8.49 2.11 9.16
N TYR A 57 7.60 2.76 8.40
CA TYR A 57 6.17 2.80 8.72
C TYR A 57 5.56 1.38 8.73
N ARG A 58 5.86 0.57 7.72
CA ARG A 58 5.36 -0.83 7.64
C ARG A 58 5.82 -1.68 8.83
N MET A 59 7.05 -1.50 9.28
CA MET A 59 7.60 -2.24 10.42
C MET A 59 6.99 -1.79 11.74
N GLN A 60 6.76 -0.48 11.92
CA GLN A 60 6.24 0.07 13.16
C GLN A 60 4.72 -0.11 13.30
N TYR A 61 3.97 -0.06 12.20
CA TYR A 61 2.51 -0.12 12.16
C TYR A 61 2.02 -1.33 11.35
N ARG A 62 2.60 -2.50 11.62
CA ARG A 62 2.26 -3.77 10.96
C ARG A 62 0.80 -4.13 11.23
N GLU A 63 0.08 -4.54 10.19
CA GLU A 63 -1.27 -5.10 10.36
C GLU A 63 -1.19 -6.50 11.00
N PRO A 64 -2.26 -6.97 11.66
CA PRO A 64 -2.37 -8.36 12.09
C PRO A 64 -2.13 -9.33 10.93
N ASP A 65 -1.60 -10.52 11.20
CA ASP A 65 -1.35 -11.54 10.16
C ASP A 65 -2.64 -12.02 9.47
N SER A 66 -3.80 -11.81 10.11
CA SER A 66 -5.14 -12.03 9.55
C SER A 66 -5.61 -10.93 8.58
N SER A 67 -4.90 -9.80 8.50
CA SER A 67 -5.25 -8.72 7.58
C SER A 67 -4.92 -9.10 6.15
N PRO A 68 -5.82 -8.90 5.18
CA PRO A 68 -5.58 -9.28 3.79
C PRO A 68 -4.45 -8.47 3.12
N PHE A 69 -4.15 -7.27 3.62
CA PHE A 69 -3.07 -6.41 3.13
C PHE A 69 -2.54 -5.50 4.25
N SER A 70 -1.52 -4.69 3.94
CA SER A 70 -1.01 -3.63 4.81
C SER A 70 -1.03 -2.26 4.14
N LEU A 71 -1.54 -1.25 4.84
CA LEU A 71 -1.52 0.14 4.37
C LEU A 71 -0.09 0.69 4.38
N ASN A 72 0.26 1.46 3.34
CA ASN A 72 1.50 2.25 3.25
C ASN A 72 1.22 3.55 2.47
N TRP A 73 2.25 4.31 2.10
CA TRP A 73 2.11 5.55 1.35
C TRP A 73 1.22 5.38 0.11
N LEU A 74 1.55 4.40 -0.72
CA LEU A 74 0.70 3.92 -1.80
C LEU A 74 0.23 2.51 -1.46
N THR A 75 -1.05 2.23 -1.68
CA THR A 75 -1.63 0.90 -1.49
C THR A 75 -2.66 0.63 -2.58
N TYR A 76 -2.39 -0.37 -3.41
CA TYR A 76 -3.33 -0.87 -4.39
C TYR A 76 -4.14 -2.01 -3.80
N LEU A 77 -5.45 -2.00 -4.08
CA LEU A 77 -6.40 -3.04 -3.72
C LEU A 77 -7.17 -3.48 -4.98
N SER A 78 -7.12 -4.78 -5.27
CA SER A 78 -7.97 -5.40 -6.28
C SER A 78 -9.43 -5.28 -5.90
N HIS A 79 -10.32 -5.17 -6.89
CA HIS A 79 -11.78 -5.22 -6.67
C HIS A 79 -12.23 -6.52 -5.96
N ARG A 80 -11.41 -7.58 -6.00
CA ARG A 80 -11.65 -8.84 -5.27
C ARG A 80 -11.65 -8.65 -3.75
N LEU A 81 -10.90 -7.67 -3.23
CA LEU A 81 -10.83 -7.36 -1.80
C LEU A 81 -11.96 -6.42 -1.34
N GLY A 82 -12.70 -5.83 -2.28
CA GLY A 82 -13.81 -4.92 -2.00
C GLY A 82 -13.61 -3.53 -2.60
N ARG A 83 -14.47 -2.60 -2.19
CA ARG A 83 -14.46 -1.21 -2.68
C ARG A 83 -13.93 -0.28 -1.61
N VAL A 84 -12.98 0.57 -1.99
CA VAL A 84 -12.43 1.62 -1.11
C VAL A 84 -13.54 2.64 -0.80
N PRO A 85 -13.82 2.94 0.48
CA PRO A 85 -14.78 3.98 0.84
C PRO A 85 -14.22 5.38 0.48
N PRO A 86 -15.04 6.43 0.48
CA PRO A 86 -14.52 7.80 0.41
C PRO A 86 -13.50 8.06 1.53
N LEU A 87 -12.34 8.61 1.17
CA LEU A 87 -11.25 8.94 2.11
C LEU A 87 -11.04 10.46 2.21
N PRO A 88 -10.57 10.98 3.35
CA PRO A 88 -10.39 12.42 3.55
C PRO A 88 -9.22 12.95 2.73
N ALA A 89 -9.26 14.23 2.35
CA ALA A 89 -8.07 14.92 1.85
C ALA A 89 -6.93 14.86 2.89
N PRO A 90 -5.65 14.81 2.47
CA PRO A 90 -5.15 14.89 1.10
C PRO A 90 -5.14 13.55 0.34
N VAL A 91 -5.78 12.49 0.87
CA VAL A 91 -5.75 11.16 0.26
C VAL A 91 -6.37 11.21 -1.14
N ARG A 92 -5.66 10.63 -2.11
CA ARG A 92 -6.17 10.41 -3.47
C ARG A 92 -6.52 8.95 -3.67
N ILE A 93 -7.59 8.74 -4.41
CA ILE A 93 -8.09 7.42 -4.81
C ILE A 93 -8.07 7.41 -6.33
N GLU A 94 -7.20 6.59 -6.92
CA GLU A 94 -7.00 6.52 -8.37
C GLU A 94 -7.36 5.12 -8.87
N PRO A 95 -8.24 4.97 -9.89
CA PRO A 95 -8.50 3.67 -10.47
C PRO A 95 -7.27 3.15 -11.24
N ILE A 96 -6.93 1.88 -11.05
CA ILE A 96 -5.99 1.17 -11.91
C ILE A 96 -6.79 0.27 -12.85
N GLU A 97 -7.07 0.82 -14.03
CA GLU A 97 -7.83 0.13 -15.09
C GLU A 97 -9.19 -0.33 -14.54
N ASP A 98 -9.63 -1.53 -14.90
CA ASP A 98 -10.81 -2.21 -14.36
C ASP A 98 -10.47 -3.16 -13.19
N ARG A 99 -9.20 -3.17 -12.74
CA ARG A 99 -8.64 -4.17 -11.83
C ARG A 99 -8.82 -3.82 -10.37
N GLY A 100 -8.67 -2.55 -10.02
CA GLY A 100 -8.61 -2.13 -8.63
C GLY A 100 -8.45 -0.64 -8.42
N THR A 101 -8.15 -0.29 -7.17
CA THR A 101 -8.04 1.09 -6.70
C THR A 101 -6.70 1.30 -6.01
N LEU A 102 -6.02 2.39 -6.35
CA LEU A 102 -4.81 2.86 -5.70
C LEU A 102 -5.13 3.99 -4.72
N ILE A 103 -4.83 3.75 -3.45
CA ILE A 103 -4.86 4.74 -2.39
C ILE A 103 -3.48 5.40 -2.31
N ILE A 104 -3.44 6.73 -2.31
CA ILE A 104 -2.23 7.53 -2.16
C ILE A 104 -2.45 8.44 -0.95
N LEU A 105 -1.74 8.21 0.16
CA LEU A 105 -1.98 8.94 1.41
C LEU A 105 -1.67 10.42 1.28
N THR A 106 -0.52 10.76 0.68
CA THR A 106 -0.02 12.13 0.55
C THR A 106 0.59 12.35 -0.84
N PRO A 107 0.50 13.56 -1.43
CA PRO A 107 1.18 13.85 -2.69
C PRO A 107 2.71 13.94 -2.53
N GLU A 108 3.18 14.46 -1.40
CA GLU A 108 4.58 14.49 -0.98
C GLU A 108 5.04 13.16 -0.40
N ARG A 109 6.37 13.01 -0.29
CA ARG A 109 7.00 11.80 0.26
C ARG A 109 6.52 11.52 1.67
N PHE A 110 5.82 10.41 1.83
CA PHE A 110 5.38 9.91 3.12
C PHE A 110 6.58 9.42 3.94
N THR A 111 6.62 9.81 5.20
CA THR A 111 7.66 9.47 6.16
C THR A 111 7.02 9.17 7.51
N VAL A 112 7.60 8.20 8.22
CA VAL A 112 7.16 7.88 9.59
C VAL A 112 7.54 8.97 10.60
N SER A 113 8.53 9.80 10.28
CA SER A 113 9.00 10.90 11.13
C SER A 113 8.07 12.12 11.12
N ASN A 114 7.17 12.24 10.14
CA ASN A 114 6.17 13.28 10.13
C ASN A 114 4.92 12.79 10.90
N PRO A 115 4.57 13.40 12.05
CA PRO A 115 3.41 12.98 12.84
C PRO A 115 2.08 13.16 12.10
N GLU A 116 1.97 14.12 11.18
CA GLU A 116 0.76 14.34 10.38
C GLU A 116 0.53 13.18 9.40
N HIS A 117 1.59 12.68 8.76
CA HIS A 117 1.54 11.49 7.91
C HIS A 117 1.03 10.27 8.69
N VAL A 118 1.57 10.04 9.88
CA VAL A 118 1.16 8.93 10.75
C VAL A 118 -0.29 9.07 11.20
N ALA A 119 -0.71 10.26 11.60
CA ALA A 119 -2.09 10.55 12.00
C ALA A 119 -3.08 10.31 10.86
N LEU A 120 -2.75 10.76 9.64
CA LEU A 120 -3.54 10.52 8.44
C LEU A 120 -3.65 9.02 8.14
N ALA A 121 -2.53 8.30 8.16
CA ALA A 121 -2.51 6.86 7.90
C ALA A 121 -3.36 6.08 8.90
N ARG A 122 -3.30 6.44 10.20
CA ARG A 122 -4.18 5.88 11.24
C ARG A 122 -5.66 6.17 10.94
N ARG A 123 -5.99 7.40 10.55
CA ARG A 123 -7.36 7.78 10.21
C ARG A 123 -7.88 6.98 9.01
N VAL A 124 -7.07 6.81 7.97
CA VAL A 124 -7.42 5.99 6.80
C VAL A 124 -7.61 4.54 7.22
N ARG A 125 -6.74 3.99 8.08
CA ARG A 125 -6.87 2.63 8.63
C ARG A 125 -8.22 2.43 9.32
N GLU A 126 -8.64 3.36 10.19
CA GLU A 126 -9.95 3.31 10.84
C GLU A 126 -11.11 3.26 9.84
N LEU A 127 -11.03 4.03 8.74
CA LEU A 127 -12.06 4.08 7.72
C LEU A 127 -12.10 2.80 6.88
N LEU A 128 -10.95 2.26 6.51
CA LEU A 128 -10.85 0.96 5.82
C LEU A 128 -11.35 -0.18 6.70
N ALA A 129 -11.07 -0.14 8.01
CA ALA A 129 -11.57 -1.13 8.96
C ALA A 129 -13.09 -1.07 9.11
N ARG A 130 -13.67 0.14 9.19
CA ARG A 130 -15.14 0.33 9.20
C ARG A 130 -15.80 -0.17 7.91
N ALA A 131 -15.10 -0.12 6.79
CA ALA A 131 -15.55 -0.67 5.51
C ALA A 131 -15.31 -2.20 5.39
N GLY A 132 -14.72 -2.84 6.40
CA GLY A 132 -14.43 -4.28 6.40
C GLY A 132 -13.26 -4.70 5.52
N LEU A 133 -12.43 -3.76 5.04
CA LEU A 133 -11.31 -4.05 4.15
C LEU A 133 -10.05 -4.52 4.90
N ILE A 134 -9.89 -4.09 6.14
CA ILE A 134 -8.80 -4.51 7.03
C ILE A 134 -9.35 -4.80 8.42
N GLN A 135 -8.61 -5.61 9.19
CA GLN A 135 -8.96 -5.77 10.60
C GLN A 135 -8.54 -4.52 11.39
N PRO A 136 -9.34 -4.12 12.40
CA PRO A 136 -8.91 -3.08 13.32
C PRO A 136 -7.60 -3.49 13.99
N ALA A 137 -6.66 -2.55 14.15
CA ALA A 137 -5.53 -2.78 15.05
C ALA A 137 -6.10 -3.08 16.45
N THR A 138 -5.77 -4.23 17.01
CA THR A 138 -6.09 -4.53 18.41
C THR A 138 -5.33 -3.52 19.28
N SER A 139 -6.07 -2.74 20.06
CA SER A 139 -5.56 -1.75 21.02
C SER A 139 -4.51 -2.32 21.96
#